data_AF-A0A957TMR7-F1
#
_entry.id   AF-A0A957TMR7-F1
#
_cell.length_a   1.000
_cell.length_b   1.000
_cell.length_c   1.000
_cell.angle_alpha   90.00
_cell.angle_beta   90.00
_cell.angle_gamma   90.00
#
_symmetry.space_group_name_H-M   'P 1'
#
loop_
_entity.id
_entity.type
_entity.pdbx_description
1 polymer ?
#
loop_
_entity_poly.entity_id
_entity_poly.type
_entity_poly.pdbx_seq_one_letter_code
_entity_poly.pdbx_strand_id
1 'polypeptide(L)' 'NERVDELIDQGISIADPEQRQPIYHEIQQIVVEEVPMLYLMYDYWYNVFSSRVKGLPEEANDGFAIYYNGLYKFWLDPAE' A
#
# COMPACT_ATOMS: atom_id res chain seq x y z
N ASN A 1 -23.19 -6.62 4.17
CA ASN A 1 -23.82 -6.78 2.83
C ASN A 1 -23.55 -8.24 2.51
N GLU A 2 -24.57 -9.10 2.54
CA GLU A 2 -24.37 -10.56 2.54
C GLU A 2 -23.52 -11.03 1.35
N ARG A 3 -23.68 -10.39 0.18
CA ARG A 3 -22.88 -10.71 -1.01
C ARG A 3 -21.40 -10.34 -0.84
N VAL A 4 -21.12 -9.17 -0.27
CA VAL A 4 -19.74 -8.76 0.03
C VAL A 4 -19.10 -9.72 1.03
N ASP A 5 -19.84 -10.14 2.04
CA ASP A 5 -19.36 -11.09 3.06
C ASP A 5 -18.99 -12.44 2.40
N GLU A 6 -19.84 -12.99 1.53
CA GLU A 6 -19.55 -14.21 0.75
C GLU A 6 -18.31 -14.08 -0.17
N LEU A 7 -18.15 -12.93 -0.82
CA LEU A 7 -17.02 -12.68 -1.72
C LEU A 7 -15.70 -12.59 -0.95
N ILE A 8 -15.72 -12.01 0.27
CA ILE A 8 -14.54 -11.96 1.14
C ILE A 8 -14.11 -13.38 1.53
N ASP A 9 -15.05 -14.22 1.97
CA ASP A 9 -14.76 -15.61 2.34
C ASP A 9 -14.16 -16.40 1.17
N GLN A 10 -14.72 -16.22 -0.04
CA GLN A 10 -14.17 -16.83 -1.26
C GLN A 10 -12.77 -16.32 -1.57
N GLY A 11 -12.54 -15.00 -1.54
CA GLY A 11 -11.25 -14.40 -1.86
C GLY A 11 -10.12 -14.84 -0.94
N ILE A 12 -10.42 -15.02 0.36
CA ILE A 12 -9.45 -15.52 1.35
C ILE A 12 -9.10 -17.00 1.09
N SER A 13 -10.05 -17.80 0.59
CA SER A 13 -9.84 -19.23 0.33
C SER A 13 -8.97 -19.54 -0.91
N ILE A 14 -8.77 -18.57 -1.81
CA ILE A 14 -8.05 -18.75 -3.08
C ILE A 14 -6.62 -18.23 -2.97
N ALA A 15 -5.66 -19.15 -3.13
CA ALA A 15 -4.23 -18.83 -3.03
C ALA A 15 -3.68 -18.09 -4.26
N ASP A 16 -4.16 -18.44 -5.46
CA ASP A 16 -3.67 -17.86 -6.71
C ASP A 16 -4.17 -16.41 -6.88
N PRO A 17 -3.27 -15.42 -6.97
CA PRO A 17 -3.63 -14.02 -7.14
C PRO A 17 -4.47 -13.74 -8.39
N GLU A 18 -4.23 -14.45 -9.48
CA GLU A 18 -4.98 -14.23 -10.74
C GLU A 18 -6.41 -14.75 -10.61
N GLN A 19 -6.59 -15.85 -9.88
CA GLN A 19 -7.92 -16.43 -9.64
C GLN A 19 -8.74 -15.63 -8.61
N ARG A 20 -8.09 -15.01 -7.61
CA ARG A 20 -8.80 -14.18 -6.61
C ARG A 20 -9.10 -12.76 -7.10
N GLN A 21 -8.39 -12.24 -8.10
CA GLN A 21 -8.56 -10.86 -8.57
C GLN A 21 -10.01 -10.51 -9.00
N PRO A 22 -10.71 -11.32 -9.81
CA PRO A 22 -12.08 -11.01 -10.22
C PRO A 22 -13.05 -10.85 -9.05
N ILE A 23 -12.85 -11.62 -7.96
CA ILE A 23 -13.67 -11.56 -6.74
C ILE A 23 -13.51 -10.20 -6.07
N TYR A 24 -12.27 -9.71 -5.92
CA TYR A 24 -12.01 -8.39 -5.35
C TYR A 24 -12.53 -7.25 -6.22
N HIS A 25 -12.53 -7.40 -7.55
CA HIS A 25 -13.15 -6.42 -8.44
C HIS A 25 -14.67 -6.35 -8.25
N GLU A 26 -15.35 -7.49 -8.04
CA GLU A 26 -16.79 -7.50 -7.75
C GLU A 26 -17.10 -6.79 -6.43
N ILE A 27 -16.30 -7.05 -5.38
CA ILE A 27 -16.40 -6.33 -4.10
C ILE A 27 -16.25 -4.81 -4.32
N GLN A 28 -15.23 -4.37 -5.07
CA GLN A 28 -14.98 -2.96 -5.33
C GLN A 28 -16.13 -2.32 -6.13
N GLN A 29 -16.71 -3.04 -7.09
CA GLN A 29 -17.87 -2.58 -7.84
C GLN A 29 -19.06 -2.33 -6.93
N ILE A 30 -19.38 -3.26 -6.02
CA ILE A 30 -20.48 -3.10 -5.05
C ILE A 30 -20.23 -1.88 -4.16
N VAL A 31 -19.00 -1.70 -3.66
CA VAL A 31 -18.65 -0.54 -2.84
C VAL A 31 -18.83 0.77 -3.61
N VAL A 32 -18.46 0.82 -4.88
CA VAL A 32 -18.65 2.03 -5.71
C VAL A 32 -20.13 2.30 -6.01
N GLU A 33 -20.93 1.26 -6.23
CA GLU A 33 -22.35 1.41 -6.56
C GLU A 33 -23.22 1.75 -5.34
N GLU A 34 -22.95 1.13 -4.19
CA GLU A 34 -23.70 1.36 -2.95
C GLU A 34 -23.21 2.60 -2.18
N VAL A 35 -22.02 3.11 -2.54
CA VAL A 35 -21.40 4.33 -1.97
C VAL A 35 -21.45 4.36 -0.43
N PRO A 36 -21.00 3.31 0.29
CA PRO A 36 -20.93 3.35 1.75
C PRO A 36 -19.85 4.35 2.22
N MET A 37 -18.90 4.68 1.35
CA MET A 37 -17.85 5.66 1.57
C MET A 37 -17.49 6.34 0.25
N LEU A 38 -17.25 7.65 0.29
CA LEU A 38 -16.78 8.41 -0.86
C LEU A 38 -15.25 8.53 -0.82
N TYR A 39 -14.57 7.89 -1.76
CA TYR A 39 -13.13 8.06 -1.96
C TYR A 39 -12.86 9.39 -2.66
N LEU A 40 -12.10 10.27 -2.00
CA LEU A 40 -11.78 11.60 -2.55
C LEU A 40 -10.41 11.64 -3.24
N MET A 41 -9.39 11.07 -2.58
CA MET A 41 -8.02 11.05 -3.08
C MET A 41 -7.23 9.94 -2.40
N TYR A 42 -6.10 9.57 -3.01
CA TYR A 42 -5.01 8.88 -2.32
C TYR A 42 -4.08 9.92 -1.70
N ASP A 43 -3.69 9.72 -0.45
CA ASP A 43 -2.77 10.61 0.23
C ASP A 43 -1.35 10.44 -0.30
N TYR A 44 -0.69 11.57 -0.56
CA TYR A 44 0.73 11.62 -0.85
C TYR A 44 1.46 12.21 0.35
N TRP A 45 2.33 11.42 0.96
CA TRP A 45 3.19 11.84 2.05
C TRP A 45 4.57 12.22 1.50
N TYR A 46 5.25 13.13 2.17
CA TYR A 46 6.64 13.47 1.84
C TYR A 46 7.51 13.22 3.08
N ASN A 47 8.53 12.38 2.92
CA ASN A 47 9.56 12.21 3.93
C ASN A 47 10.74 13.13 3.58
N VAL A 48 11.15 13.94 4.56
CA VAL A 48 12.24 14.90 4.40
C VAL A 48 13.49 14.35 5.09
N PHE A 49 14.62 14.33 4.38
CA PHE A 49 15.88 13.79 4.87
C PHE A 49 16.97 14.86 4.89
N SER A 50 17.96 14.69 5.77
CA SER A 50 19.19 15.46 5.70
C SER A 50 19.99 15.04 4.46
N SER A 51 20.56 16.01 3.72
CA SER A 51 21.45 15.75 2.58
C SER A 51 22.72 14.97 2.92
N ARG A 52 23.04 14.87 4.21
CA ARG A 52 24.15 14.07 4.75
C ARG A 52 23.86 12.56 4.71
N VAL A 53 22.60 12.16 4.76
CA VAL A 53 22.20 10.75 4.75
C VAL A 53 22.29 10.23 3.33
N LYS A 54 22.99 9.11 3.17
CA LYS A 54 23.13 8.38 1.91
C LYS A 54 22.35 7.07 1.96
N GLY A 55 22.14 6.45 0.80
CA GLY A 55 21.34 5.22 0.69
C GLY A 55 19.84 5.44 0.76
N LEU A 56 19.39 6.69 0.55
CA LEU A 56 17.98 7.04 0.48
C LEU A 56 17.31 6.35 -0.73
N PRO A 57 16.02 5.99 -0.63
CA PRO A 57 15.24 5.48 -1.76
C PRO A 57 15.11 6.52 -2.88
N GLU A 58 14.75 6.07 -4.09
CA GLU A 58 14.39 6.97 -5.18
C GLU A 58 13.09 7.72 -4.91
N GLU A 59 12.11 7.05 -4.28
CA GLU A 59 10.84 7.64 -3.87
C GLU A 59 10.75 7.83 -2.34
N ALA A 60 10.25 8.99 -1.91
CA ALA A 60 10.14 9.38 -0.50
C ALA A 60 8.69 9.40 0.03
N ASN A 61 7.75 8.78 -0.70
CA ASN A 61 6.31 8.81 -0.44
C ASN A 61 5.80 7.71 0.50
N ASP A 62 6.52 6.59 0.61
CA ASP A 62 6.15 5.47 1.48
C ASP A 62 7.05 5.39 2.72
N GLY A 63 6.67 6.11 3.78
CA GLY A 63 7.43 6.08 5.04
C GLY A 63 7.58 4.67 5.62
N PHE A 64 6.56 3.82 5.47
CA PHE A 64 6.61 2.46 6.02
C PHE A 64 7.67 1.64 5.30
N ALA A 65 7.65 1.58 3.97
CA ALA A 65 8.67 0.84 3.21
C ALA A 65 10.08 1.40 3.47
N ILE A 66 10.22 2.73 3.58
CA ILE A 66 11.51 3.38 3.81
C ILE A 66 12.13 2.96 5.13
N TYR A 67 11.39 3.08 6.23
CA TYR A 67 11.95 2.80 7.56
C TYR A 67 11.93 1.31 7.91
N TYR A 68 10.90 0.57 7.51
CA TYR A 68 10.77 -0.84 7.84
C TYR A 68 11.66 -1.73 6.95
N ASN A 69 11.71 -1.46 5.64
CA ASN A 69 12.47 -2.28 4.67
C ASN A 69 13.79 -1.65 4.22
N GLY A 70 14.03 -0.37 4.53
CA GLY A 70 15.13 0.41 3.93
C GLY A 70 16.15 0.97 4.92
N LEU A 71 15.83 1.08 6.22
CA LEU A 71 16.66 1.83 7.16
C LEU A 71 18.10 1.30 7.28
N TYR A 72 18.29 -0.02 7.19
CA TYR A 72 19.62 -0.65 7.24
C TYR A 72 20.51 -0.26 6.04
N LYS A 73 19.93 0.33 4.98
CA LYS A 73 20.66 0.81 3.81
C LYS A 73 21.17 2.23 4.01
N PHE A 74 20.84 2.92 5.11
CA PHE A 74 21.21 4.32 5.31
C PHE A 74 22.60 4.42 5.94
N TRP A 75 23.41 5.37 5.48
CA TRP A 75 24.70 5.67 6.10
C TRP A 75 25.05 7.15 6.07
N LEU A 76 26.06 7.51 6.85
CA LEU A 76 26.74 8.80 6.78
C LEU A 76 28.16 8.56 6.26
N ASP A 77 28.67 9.49 5.46
CA ASP A 77 30.09 9.47 5.11
C ASP A 77 30.95 9.64 6.38
N PRO A 78 32.14 9.01 6.46
CA PRO A 78 33.04 9.19 7.59
C PRO A 78 33.34 10.67 7.81
N ALA A 79 33.49 11.08 9.08
CA ALA A 79 33.96 12.43 9.38
C ALA A 79 35.39 12.59 8.84
N GLU A 80 35.62 13.70 8.11
CA GLU A 80 36.97 14.13 7.70
C GLU A 80 37.88 14.41 8.90
#